data_AF-A0A293LGQ2-F1
#
_entry.id   AF-A0A293LGQ2-F1
#
_cell.length_a   1.000
_cell.length_b   1.000
_cell.length_c   1.000
_cell.angle_alpha   90.00
_cell.angle_beta   90.00
_cell.angle_gamma   90.00
#
_symmetry.space_group_name_H-M   'P 1'
#
loop_
_entity.id
_entity.type
_entity.pdbx_description
1 polymer ?
#
loop_
_entity_poly.entity_id
_entity_poly.type
_entity_poly.pdbx_seq_one_letter_code
_entity_poly.pdbx_strand_id
1 'polypeptide(L)'
;MFQVTIGMPPLNEYTITRPQPSKQLRITIYKVYGGDKSAAMLTQELLVYLSMFIRTEPDLFHEMLRLRVGLIIQVMVSELGRSLRCTVDEASEYLLSMSPFEMKTLLHHILSGKEFMLRNDAEGIVAIQGSKINKHETGNEFVNSTRQQDEVFDRQGQWIRRRRLDGALNRVPIGFYPKAWSLLHRCTGLSIEGKMLSQQLTREMTPGELKFALEFEHVLNSIPQPEYRQLMVEAIMVLTLIAEHDVVPFINKLLSVDTLVQHAHHIFLQDQKNSNGDAVLCCASEGVAKVSCTKVANICQHFYDSAPSGCYGTMTYLVRALSQMLDVPNTNLDCAIN
;
A
#
# COMPACT_ATOMS: atom_id res chain seq x y z
N MET A 1 -9.62 -13.13 13.36
CA MET A 1 -9.63 -12.16 14.48
C MET A 1 -8.51 -11.17 14.20
N PHE A 2 -8.83 -9.90 14.01
CA PHE A 2 -7.82 -8.87 13.74
C PHE A 2 -7.09 -8.50 15.03
N GLN A 3 -5.79 -8.28 14.96
CA GLN A 3 -5.05 -7.61 16.02
C GLN A 3 -5.24 -6.10 15.88
N VAL A 4 -5.47 -5.36 16.97
CA VAL A 4 -5.70 -3.91 16.91
C VAL A 4 -4.60 -3.19 17.66
N THR A 5 -4.06 -2.13 17.07
CA THR A 5 -3.10 -1.23 17.74
C THR A 5 -3.62 0.20 17.76
N ILE A 6 -3.26 0.92 18.82
CA ILE A 6 -3.64 2.31 19.09
C ILE A 6 -2.38 3.13 19.38
N GLY A 7 -2.46 4.45 19.24
CA GLY A 7 -1.30 5.33 19.37
C GLY A 7 -0.58 5.57 18.05
N MET A 8 0.41 6.46 18.09
CA MET A 8 1.14 6.90 16.90
C MET A 8 2.46 6.12 16.76
N PRO A 9 2.66 5.34 15.68
CA PRO A 9 3.95 4.74 15.39
C PRO A 9 5.02 5.80 15.07
N PRO A 10 6.32 5.50 15.30
CA PRO A 10 6.86 4.25 15.85
C PRO A 10 7.02 4.24 17.38
N LEU A 11 6.91 5.38 18.07
CA LEU A 11 7.32 5.50 19.47
C LEU A 11 6.23 5.13 20.48
N ASN A 12 4.95 5.32 20.16
CA ASN A 12 3.84 5.19 21.11
C ASN A 12 2.73 4.24 20.63
N GLU A 13 3.07 3.21 19.86
CA GLU A 13 2.08 2.22 19.44
C GLU A 13 1.88 1.13 20.50
N TYR A 14 0.62 0.92 20.90
CA TYR A 14 0.22 -0.11 21.85
C TYR A 14 -0.68 -1.15 21.20
N THR A 15 -0.36 -2.42 21.42
CA THR A 15 -1.11 -3.56 20.86
C THR A 15 -2.16 -4.07 21.86
N ILE A 16 -3.42 -4.09 21.44
CA ILE A 16 -4.52 -4.69 22.20
C ILE A 16 -4.48 -6.21 21.96
N THR A 17 -3.96 -6.95 22.93
CA THR A 17 -3.74 -8.40 22.82
C THR A 17 -4.95 -9.24 23.20
N ARG A 18 -5.94 -8.64 23.89
CA ARG A 18 -7.16 -9.31 24.34
C ARG A 18 -8.31 -8.31 24.43
N PRO A 19 -9.57 -8.77 24.30
CA PRO A 19 -10.73 -7.92 24.57
C PRO A 19 -10.62 -7.29 25.96
N GLN A 20 -10.85 -5.99 26.04
CA GLN A 20 -10.81 -5.22 27.28
C GLN A 20 -12.20 -4.62 27.56
N PRO A 21 -12.63 -4.52 28.83
CA PRO A 21 -13.82 -3.75 29.20
C PRO A 21 -13.68 -2.29 28.75
N SER A 22 -14.79 -1.65 28.35
CA SER A 22 -14.79 -0.30 27.78
C SER A 22 -14.07 0.75 28.66
N LYS A 23 -14.23 0.66 29.99
CA LYS A 23 -13.55 1.54 30.94
C LYS A 23 -12.02 1.37 30.90
N GLN A 24 -11.54 0.12 30.84
CA GLN A 24 -10.12 -0.17 30.77
C GLN A 24 -9.53 0.24 29.43
N LEU A 25 -10.24 -0.04 28.33
CA LEU A 25 -9.82 0.38 27.00
C LEU A 25 -9.68 1.91 26.91
N ARG A 26 -10.65 2.66 27.45
CA ARG A 26 -10.59 4.13 27.51
C ARG A 26 -9.34 4.62 28.25
N ILE A 27 -9.05 4.06 29.43
CA ILE A 27 -7.85 4.41 30.21
C ILE A 27 -6.57 4.11 29.41
N THR A 28 -6.50 2.95 28.76
CA THR A 28 -5.36 2.57 27.91
C THR A 28 -5.17 3.58 26.78
N ILE A 29 -6.24 3.96 26.08
CA ILE A 29 -6.17 4.94 24.99
C ILE A 29 -5.63 6.28 25.50
N TYR A 30 -6.19 6.85 26.57
CA TYR A 30 -5.68 8.12 27.11
C TYR A 30 -4.22 8.05 27.54
N LYS A 31 -3.79 6.92 28.11
CA LYS A 31 -2.40 6.72 28.53
C LYS A 31 -1.44 6.72 27.33
N VAL A 32 -1.83 6.07 26.24
CA VAL A 32 -1.02 5.94 25.02
C VAL A 32 -0.79 7.30 24.34
N TYR A 33 -1.80 8.16 24.34
CA TYR A 33 -1.72 9.51 23.74
C TYR A 33 -1.15 10.58 24.69
N GLY A 34 -0.66 10.21 25.87
CA GLY A 34 0.12 11.12 26.73
C GLY A 34 -0.61 12.40 27.19
N GLY A 35 -1.94 12.44 27.14
CA GLY A 35 -2.75 13.62 27.49
C GLY A 35 -3.38 14.35 26.31
N ASP A 36 -3.07 13.99 25.06
CA ASP A 36 -3.81 14.47 23.89
C ASP A 36 -5.23 13.86 23.88
N LYS A 37 -6.17 14.66 24.40
CA LYS A 37 -7.57 14.25 24.50
C LYS A 37 -8.24 14.15 23.13
N SER A 38 -7.84 14.97 22.17
CA SER A 38 -8.42 15.03 20.84
C SER A 38 -8.08 13.76 20.05
N ALA A 39 -6.80 13.38 20.00
CA ALA A 39 -6.38 12.14 19.36
C ALA A 39 -6.95 10.89 20.06
N ALA A 40 -7.05 10.92 21.39
CA ALA A 40 -7.67 9.83 22.16
C ALA A 40 -9.18 9.67 21.85
N MET A 41 -9.91 10.77 21.67
CA MET A 41 -11.33 10.76 21.29
C MET A 41 -11.51 10.27 19.85
N LEU A 42 -10.72 10.82 18.91
CA LEU A 42 -10.69 10.38 17.51
C LEU A 42 -10.45 8.87 17.40
N THR A 43 -9.46 8.34 18.16
CA THR A 43 -9.16 6.91 18.19
C THR A 43 -10.36 6.08 18.67
N GLN A 44 -11.06 6.54 19.72
CA GLN A 44 -12.25 5.84 20.22
C GLN A 44 -13.36 5.80 19.17
N GLU A 45 -13.60 6.92 18.50
CA GLU A 45 -14.62 7.03 17.47
C GLU A 45 -14.29 6.14 16.26
N LEU A 46 -13.06 6.17 15.76
CA LEU A 46 -12.62 5.30 14.68
C LEU A 46 -12.70 3.82 15.05
N LEU A 47 -12.39 3.43 16.29
CA LEU A 47 -12.56 2.05 16.75
C LEU A 47 -14.04 1.60 16.67
N VAL A 48 -14.99 2.49 16.97
CA VAL A 48 -16.42 2.19 16.83
C VAL A 48 -16.77 1.97 15.37
N TYR A 49 -16.34 2.84 14.45
CA TYR A 49 -16.62 2.68 13.02
C TYR A 49 -15.95 1.46 12.42
N LEU A 50 -14.68 1.20 12.76
CA LEU A 50 -13.97 -0.03 12.36
C LEU A 50 -14.74 -1.26 12.84
N SER A 51 -15.21 -1.28 14.10
CA SER A 51 -16.00 -2.39 14.62
C SER A 51 -17.31 -2.58 13.83
N MET A 52 -17.94 -1.48 13.41
CA MET A 52 -19.16 -1.52 12.62
C MET A 52 -18.88 -2.09 11.23
N PHE A 53 -17.87 -1.57 10.53
CA PHE A 53 -17.50 -2.04 9.19
C PHE A 53 -17.04 -3.50 9.17
N ILE A 54 -16.29 -3.97 10.18
CA ILE A 54 -15.91 -5.39 10.27
C ILE A 54 -17.15 -6.30 10.30
N ARG A 55 -18.26 -5.85 10.88
CA ARG A 55 -19.51 -6.62 10.94
C ARG A 55 -20.38 -6.46 9.69
N THR A 56 -20.42 -5.27 9.10
CA THR A 56 -21.35 -4.96 8.00
C THR A 56 -20.75 -5.15 6.61
N GLU A 57 -19.44 -4.93 6.47
CA GLU A 57 -18.69 -4.94 5.21
C GLU A 57 -17.30 -5.59 5.42
N PRO A 58 -17.25 -6.89 5.78
CA PRO A 58 -15.99 -7.57 6.11
C PRO A 58 -14.96 -7.55 4.97
N ASP A 59 -15.41 -7.46 3.72
CA ASP A 59 -14.57 -7.44 2.52
C ASP A 59 -13.60 -6.25 2.50
N LEU A 60 -13.93 -5.14 3.19
CA LEU A 60 -13.03 -3.99 3.36
C LEU A 60 -11.72 -4.35 4.10
N PHE A 61 -11.70 -5.47 4.80
CA PHE A 61 -10.60 -5.92 5.64
C PHE A 61 -9.94 -7.21 5.13
N HIS A 62 -10.22 -7.62 3.89
CA HIS A 62 -9.55 -8.76 3.29
C HIS A 62 -8.03 -8.62 3.35
N GLU A 63 -7.38 -9.72 3.76
CA GLU A 63 -5.92 -9.84 3.88
C GLU A 63 -5.25 -8.77 4.73
N MET A 64 -5.97 -8.23 5.72
CA MET A 64 -5.38 -7.43 6.79
C MET A 64 -5.29 -8.32 8.03
N LEU A 65 -4.12 -8.47 8.65
CA LEU A 65 -4.02 -9.18 9.94
C LEU A 65 -4.20 -8.23 11.13
N ARG A 66 -3.75 -6.99 10.96
CA ARG A 66 -3.68 -5.99 12.01
C ARG A 66 -4.28 -4.64 11.57
N LEU A 67 -5.09 -4.05 12.44
CA LEU A 67 -5.62 -2.69 12.29
C LEU A 67 -4.78 -1.73 13.11
N ARG A 68 -3.96 -0.91 12.42
CA ARG A 68 -3.11 0.10 13.06
C ARG A 68 -3.80 1.45 13.04
N VAL A 69 -4.58 1.76 14.07
CA VAL A 69 -5.47 2.93 14.09
C VAL A 69 -4.69 4.25 13.91
N GLY A 70 -3.49 4.35 14.49
CA GLY A 70 -2.63 5.52 14.29
C GLY A 70 -2.22 5.74 12.83
N LEU A 71 -1.88 4.68 12.09
CA LEU A 71 -1.55 4.80 10.66
C LEU A 71 -2.79 5.15 9.83
N ILE A 72 -3.97 4.61 10.20
CA ILE A 72 -5.24 4.97 9.57
C ILE A 72 -5.50 6.48 9.73
N ILE A 73 -5.29 7.03 10.93
CA ILE A 73 -5.41 8.48 11.17
C ILE A 73 -4.43 9.25 10.29
N GLN A 74 -3.15 8.86 10.24
CA GLN A 74 -2.15 9.53 9.39
C GLN A 74 -2.55 9.52 7.91
N VAL A 75 -3.10 8.42 7.43
CA VAL A 75 -3.62 8.30 6.07
C VAL A 75 -4.81 9.21 5.85
N MET A 76 -5.76 9.27 6.78
CA MET A 76 -6.91 10.19 6.71
C MET A 76 -6.45 11.65 6.62
N VAL A 77 -5.51 12.07 7.48
CA VAL A 77 -4.93 13.42 7.44
C VAL A 77 -4.20 13.69 6.11
N SER A 78 -3.36 12.76 5.66
CA SER A 78 -2.64 12.91 4.39
C SER A 78 -3.59 13.01 3.20
N GLU A 79 -4.70 12.28 3.20
CA GLU A 79 -5.69 12.30 2.13
C GLU A 79 -6.54 13.56 2.13
N LEU A 80 -6.88 14.08 3.32
CA LEU A 80 -7.50 15.40 3.47
C LEU A 80 -6.57 16.50 2.99
N GLY A 81 -5.30 16.50 3.41
CA GLY A 81 -4.30 17.48 3.00
C GLY A 81 -4.14 17.53 1.47
N ARG A 82 -4.07 16.37 0.83
CA ARG A 82 -4.00 16.26 -0.64
C ARG A 82 -5.27 16.79 -1.31
N SER A 83 -6.44 16.43 -0.80
CA SER A 83 -7.73 16.76 -1.42
C SER A 83 -8.10 18.24 -1.25
N LEU A 84 -7.82 18.82 -0.07
CA LEU A 84 -8.06 20.23 0.26
C LEU A 84 -6.89 21.15 -0.12
N ARG A 85 -5.75 20.58 -0.55
CA ARG A 85 -4.49 21.30 -0.82
C ARG A 85 -4.05 22.16 0.38
N CYS A 86 -4.15 21.59 1.57
CA CYS A 86 -3.80 22.24 2.83
C CYS A 86 -2.60 21.55 3.50
N THR A 87 -2.05 22.20 4.52
CA THR A 87 -0.95 21.67 5.32
C THR A 87 -1.41 20.49 6.19
N VAL A 88 -0.46 19.72 6.70
CA VAL A 88 -0.76 18.57 7.59
C VAL A 88 -1.49 19.02 8.86
N ASP A 89 -1.14 20.19 9.39
CA ASP A 89 -1.75 20.74 10.60
C ASP A 89 -3.20 21.17 10.35
N GLU A 90 -3.46 21.88 9.24
CA GLU A 90 -4.81 22.25 8.82
C GLU A 90 -5.69 21.02 8.54
N ALA A 91 -5.14 20.01 7.86
CA ALA A 91 -5.86 18.76 7.59
C ALA A 91 -6.17 17.98 8.88
N SER A 92 -5.28 18.03 9.87
CA SER A 92 -5.49 17.42 11.18
C SER A 92 -6.58 18.13 11.97
N GLU A 93 -6.59 19.47 11.98
CA GLU A 93 -7.64 20.27 12.60
C GLU A 93 -9.00 20.05 11.92
N TYR A 94 -8.99 19.95 10.58
CA TYR A 94 -10.18 19.60 9.80
C TYR A 94 -10.72 18.22 10.18
N LEU A 95 -9.85 17.20 10.27
CA LEU A 95 -10.23 15.85 10.70
C LEU A 95 -10.88 15.84 12.10
N LEU A 96 -10.38 16.65 13.02
CA LEU A 96 -10.90 16.77 14.39
C LEU A 96 -12.23 17.54 14.47
N SER A 97 -12.58 18.35 13.47
CA SER A 97 -13.80 19.15 13.42
C SER A 97 -14.92 18.54 12.56
N MET A 98 -14.64 17.44 11.85
CA MET A 98 -15.65 16.70 11.07
C MET A 98 -16.78 16.15 11.94
N SER A 99 -17.98 16.09 11.35
CA SER A 99 -19.10 15.37 11.92
C SER A 99 -18.86 13.83 11.93
N PRO A 100 -19.57 13.09 12.80
CA PRO A 100 -19.54 11.62 12.82
C PRO A 100 -19.77 10.96 11.46
N PHE A 101 -20.68 11.53 10.65
CA PHE A 101 -21.00 11.02 9.33
C PHE A 101 -19.86 11.24 8.32
N GLU A 102 -19.27 12.43 8.29
CA GLU A 102 -18.12 12.75 7.44
C GLU A 102 -16.92 11.89 7.80
N MET A 103 -16.60 11.75 9.08
CA MET A 103 -15.49 10.92 9.53
C MET A 103 -15.68 9.44 9.15
N LYS A 104 -16.88 8.89 9.37
CA LYS A 104 -17.23 7.53 8.95
C LYS A 104 -17.09 7.36 7.43
N THR A 105 -17.56 8.35 6.68
CA THR A 105 -17.53 8.33 5.21
C THR A 105 -16.09 8.42 4.69
N LEU A 106 -15.25 9.29 5.27
CA LEU A 106 -13.82 9.35 4.96
C LEU A 106 -13.14 8.01 5.23
N LEU A 107 -13.36 7.44 6.43
CA LEU A 107 -12.78 6.14 6.79
C LEU A 107 -13.18 5.05 5.80
N HIS A 108 -14.45 5.01 5.38
CA HIS A 108 -14.91 4.05 4.38
C HIS A 108 -14.19 4.22 3.03
N HIS A 109 -13.99 5.45 2.56
CA HIS A 109 -13.23 5.70 1.33
C HIS A 109 -11.77 5.27 1.45
N ILE A 110 -11.12 5.55 2.59
CA ILE A 110 -9.75 5.08 2.87
C ILE A 110 -9.67 3.56 2.83
N LEU A 111 -10.58 2.87 3.53
CA LEU A 111 -10.58 1.40 3.59
C LEU A 111 -10.93 0.79 2.23
N SER A 112 -11.90 1.32 1.49
CA SER A 112 -12.20 0.82 0.14
C SER A 112 -11.11 1.17 -0.87
N GLY A 113 -10.27 2.15 -0.56
CA GLY A 113 -9.27 2.75 -1.44
C GLY A 113 -9.89 3.35 -2.71
N LYS A 114 -11.17 3.75 -2.64
CA LYS A 114 -11.85 4.54 -3.66
C LYS A 114 -11.34 5.98 -3.61
N GLU A 115 -11.29 6.63 -4.77
CA GLU A 115 -11.09 8.07 -4.81
C GLU A 115 -12.36 8.78 -4.33
N PHE A 116 -12.18 9.93 -3.69
CA PHE A 116 -13.25 10.82 -3.27
C PHE A 116 -12.84 12.24 -3.60
N MET A 117 -13.82 13.07 -3.89
CA MET A 117 -13.63 14.50 -4.07
C MET A 117 -14.23 15.22 -2.87
N LEU A 118 -13.49 16.19 -2.38
CA LEU A 118 -13.95 17.16 -1.40
C LEU A 118 -14.30 18.42 -2.17
N ARG A 119 -15.57 18.78 -2.21
CA ARG A 119 -16.00 20.10 -2.71
C ARG A 119 -16.19 21.02 -1.52
N ASN A 120 -15.48 22.15 -1.54
CA ASN A 120 -15.80 23.27 -0.67
C ASN A 120 -17.04 23.94 -1.26
N ASP A 121 -18.19 23.76 -0.63
CA ASP A 121 -19.34 24.60 -0.93
C ASP A 121 -19.07 26.02 -0.39
N ALA A 122 -19.75 27.03 -0.95
CA ALA A 122 -19.56 28.44 -0.63
C ALA A 122 -19.81 28.80 0.87
N GLU A 123 -20.34 27.85 1.65
CA GLU A 123 -20.59 27.94 3.10
C GLU A 123 -19.52 27.23 3.96
N GLY A 124 -18.45 26.69 3.36
CA GLY A 124 -17.36 26.02 4.09
C GLY A 124 -17.66 24.57 4.51
N ILE A 125 -18.78 24.01 4.07
CA ILE A 125 -19.12 22.59 4.27
C ILE A 125 -18.40 21.78 3.20
N VAL A 126 -17.70 20.71 3.61
CA VAL A 126 -17.00 19.82 2.69
C VAL A 126 -17.80 18.53 2.54
N ALA A 127 -18.49 18.37 1.42
CA ALA A 127 -19.19 17.13 1.13
C ALA A 127 -18.21 16.07 0.58
N ILE A 128 -18.14 14.90 1.23
CA ILE A 128 -17.39 13.75 0.73
C ILE A 128 -18.26 12.99 -0.27
N GLN A 129 -18.00 13.15 -1.57
CA GLN A 129 -18.67 12.36 -2.61
C GLN A 129 -17.68 11.37 -3.22
N GLY A 130 -18.05 10.08 -3.22
CA GLY A 130 -17.24 9.03 -3.84
C GLY A 130 -17.15 9.22 -5.35
N SER A 131 -15.96 9.08 -5.91
CA SER A 131 -15.75 9.12 -7.36
C SER A 131 -16.42 7.90 -7.99
N LYS A 132 -17.39 8.11 -8.89
CA LYS A 132 -17.94 7.03 -9.72
C LYS A 132 -16.88 6.62 -10.75
N ILE A 133 -16.08 5.61 -10.43
CA ILE A 133 -15.23 4.97 -11.44
C ILE A 133 -16.13 4.05 -12.27
N ASN A 134 -16.37 4.41 -13.52
CA ASN A 134 -17.00 3.51 -14.49
C ASN A 134 -16.12 2.27 -14.64
N LYS A 135 -16.62 1.13 -14.18
CA LYS A 135 -16.07 -0.18 -14.56
C LYS A 135 -16.25 -0.32 -16.07
N HIS A 136 -15.17 -0.24 -16.83
CA HIS A 136 -15.21 -0.68 -18.22
C HIS A 136 -15.18 -2.21 -18.23
N GLU A 137 -16.37 -2.80 -18.11
CA GLU A 137 -16.59 -4.16 -18.60
C GLU A 137 -16.74 -4.07 -20.13
N THR A 138 -16.08 -5.00 -20.81
CA THR A 138 -16.11 -5.18 -22.25
C THR A 138 -17.54 -5.51 -22.70
N GLY A 139 -18.25 -4.52 -23.25
CA GLY A 139 -19.62 -4.69 -23.72
C GLY A 139 -19.98 -3.57 -24.69
N ASN A 140 -20.12 -3.92 -25.95
CA ASN A 140 -20.33 -3.04 -27.08
C ASN A 140 -21.81 -2.62 -27.13
N GLU A 141 -22.19 -1.44 -26.64
CA GLU A 141 -23.53 -0.87 -26.89
C GLU A 141 -23.51 0.66 -26.89
N PHE A 142 -23.78 1.22 -28.08
CA PHE A 142 -23.95 2.63 -28.36
C PHE A 142 -25.27 3.15 -27.75
N VAL A 143 -25.19 4.05 -26.76
CA VAL A 143 -26.29 4.97 -26.44
C VAL A 143 -25.74 6.36 -26.11
N ASN A 144 -26.13 7.32 -26.95
CA ASN A 144 -25.85 8.75 -26.81
C ASN A 144 -26.45 9.31 -25.51
N SER A 145 -25.63 9.91 -24.65
CA SER A 145 -26.10 10.85 -23.63
C SER A 145 -25.02 11.89 -23.33
N THR A 146 -25.29 13.10 -23.82
CA THR A 146 -24.89 14.43 -23.33
C THR A 146 -23.52 14.56 -22.66
N ARG A 147 -22.56 15.12 -23.41
CA ARG A 147 -21.27 15.63 -22.96
C ARG A 147 -21.43 16.64 -21.82
N GLN A 148 -21.38 16.18 -20.58
CA GLN A 148 -20.88 17.01 -19.47
C GLN A 148 -19.35 16.93 -19.53
N GLN A 149 -18.70 18.08 -19.45
CA GLN A 149 -17.25 18.24 -19.55
C GLN A 149 -16.55 17.25 -18.62
N ASP A 150 -15.90 16.26 -19.23
CA ASP A 150 -14.91 15.41 -18.59
C ASP A 150 -13.78 16.32 -18.08
N GLU A 151 -13.78 16.64 -16.78
CA GLU A 151 -12.55 17.07 -16.12
C GLU A 151 -11.56 15.92 -16.31
N VAL A 152 -10.59 16.12 -17.19
CA VAL A 152 -9.46 15.21 -17.42
C VAL A 152 -8.74 15.10 -16.09
N PHE A 153 -9.06 14.05 -15.32
CA PHE A 153 -8.33 13.71 -14.11
C PHE A 153 -6.86 13.57 -14.48
N ASP A 154 -6.02 14.37 -13.82
CA ASP A 154 -4.60 14.15 -13.81
C ASP A 154 -4.36 12.77 -13.19
N ARG A 155 -4.12 11.75 -14.03
CA ARG A 155 -3.88 10.36 -13.60
C ARG A 155 -2.56 10.23 -12.83
N GLN A 156 -1.76 11.29 -12.79
CA GLN A 156 -0.53 11.36 -12.04
C GLN A 156 -0.82 11.30 -10.54
N GLY A 157 -0.17 10.36 -9.86
CA GLY A 157 -0.23 10.17 -8.41
C GLY A 157 -1.19 9.07 -7.95
N GLN A 158 -1.98 8.46 -8.84
CA GLN A 158 -3.01 7.48 -8.46
C GLN A 158 -2.40 6.20 -7.87
N TRP A 159 -1.32 5.69 -8.46
CA TRP A 159 -0.73 4.42 -8.05
C TRP A 159 0.15 4.58 -6.81
N ILE A 160 0.91 5.67 -6.73
CA ILE A 160 1.68 5.96 -5.50
C ILE A 160 0.74 6.19 -4.32
N ARG A 161 -0.39 6.87 -4.54
CA ARG A 161 -1.44 7.02 -3.53
C ARG A 161 -1.95 5.66 -3.08
N ARG A 162 -2.34 4.77 -4.02
CA ARG A 162 -2.85 3.44 -3.68
C ARG A 162 -1.83 2.64 -2.85
N ARG A 163 -0.55 2.67 -3.24
CA ARG A 163 0.54 2.03 -2.49
C ARG A 163 0.71 2.61 -1.09
N ARG A 164 0.59 3.93 -0.91
CA ARG A 164 0.62 4.55 0.43
C ARG A 164 -0.55 4.10 1.30
N LEU A 165 -1.75 4.04 0.75
CA LEU A 165 -2.95 3.57 1.46
C LEU A 165 -2.79 2.10 1.89
N ASP A 166 -2.57 1.20 0.94
CA ASP A 166 -2.46 -0.23 1.22
C ASP A 166 -1.25 -0.53 2.11
N GLY A 167 -0.14 0.20 1.94
CA GLY A 167 1.05 0.11 2.77
C GLY A 167 0.76 0.46 4.22
N ALA A 168 0.14 1.61 4.46
CA ALA A 168 -0.21 2.06 5.82
C ALA A 168 -1.26 1.16 6.49
N LEU A 169 -2.15 0.56 5.69
CA LEU A 169 -3.15 -0.41 6.14
C LEU A 169 -2.59 -1.83 6.32
N ASN A 170 -1.31 -2.08 5.96
CA ASN A 170 -0.71 -3.41 5.87
C ASN A 170 -1.57 -4.40 5.05
N ARG A 171 -2.25 -3.91 4.02
CA ARG A 171 -3.07 -4.73 3.15
C ARG A 171 -2.18 -5.44 2.14
N VAL A 172 -2.38 -6.74 1.95
CA VAL A 172 -1.66 -7.53 0.94
C VAL A 172 -2.63 -8.18 -0.05
N PRO A 173 -2.16 -8.66 -1.22
CA PRO A 173 -3.01 -9.40 -2.15
C PRO A 173 -3.57 -10.70 -1.56
N ILE A 174 -4.68 -11.18 -2.12
CA ILE A 174 -5.34 -12.42 -1.69
C ILE A 174 -4.40 -13.62 -1.78
N GLY A 175 -4.28 -14.35 -0.66
CA GLY A 175 -3.45 -15.54 -0.58
C GLY A 175 -1.96 -15.23 -0.48
N PHE A 176 -1.58 -13.98 -0.19
CA PHE A 176 -0.18 -13.56 -0.08
C PHE A 176 0.61 -14.44 0.89
N TYR A 177 0.12 -14.68 2.12
CA TYR A 177 0.89 -15.44 3.12
C TYR A 177 1.07 -16.92 2.74
N PRO A 178 0.05 -17.67 2.29
CA PRO A 178 0.25 -19.02 1.77
C PRO A 178 1.25 -19.10 0.60
N LYS A 179 1.20 -18.14 -0.32
CA LYS A 179 2.15 -18.06 -1.45
C LYS A 179 3.57 -17.77 -0.97
N ALA A 180 3.73 -16.80 -0.07
CA ALA A 180 5.01 -16.44 0.53
C ALA A 180 5.61 -17.60 1.34
N TRP A 181 4.79 -18.39 2.03
CA TRP A 181 5.21 -19.63 2.67
C TRP A 181 5.77 -20.62 1.65
N SER A 182 5.07 -20.82 0.54
CA SER A 182 5.47 -21.75 -0.53
C SER A 182 6.78 -21.33 -1.18
N LEU A 183 6.99 -20.02 -1.37
CA LEU A 183 8.26 -19.45 -1.80
C LEU A 183 9.38 -19.72 -0.77
N LEU A 184 9.13 -19.39 0.50
CA LEU A 184 10.13 -19.53 1.55
C LEU A 184 10.53 -21.00 1.75
N HIS A 185 9.61 -21.94 1.57
CA HIS A 185 9.86 -23.38 1.62
C HIS A 185 10.85 -23.83 0.54
N ARG A 186 10.92 -23.12 -0.59
CA ARG A 186 11.75 -23.45 -1.75
C ARG A 186 13.04 -22.66 -1.86
N CYS A 187 13.36 -21.79 -0.91
CA CYS A 187 14.61 -21.03 -0.91
C CYS A 187 15.33 -21.13 0.44
N THR A 188 16.62 -20.75 0.48
CA THR A 188 17.37 -20.67 1.76
C THR A 188 16.74 -19.67 2.73
N GLY A 189 16.21 -18.57 2.18
CA GLY A 189 15.52 -17.53 2.92
C GLY A 189 15.18 -16.33 2.05
N LEU A 190 14.41 -15.40 2.61
CA LEU A 190 14.15 -14.08 2.05
C LEU A 190 14.82 -13.02 2.90
N SER A 191 15.50 -12.06 2.28
CA SER A 191 16.02 -10.85 2.93
C SER A 191 15.17 -9.66 2.54
N ILE A 192 14.67 -8.93 3.54
CA ILE A 192 13.85 -7.72 3.39
C ILE A 192 14.42 -6.65 4.34
N GLU A 193 14.92 -5.54 3.81
CA GLU A 193 15.56 -4.45 4.58
C GLU A 193 16.62 -4.98 5.57
N GLY A 194 17.44 -5.94 5.12
CA GLY A 194 18.49 -6.58 5.91
C GLY A 194 18.00 -7.56 6.99
N LYS A 195 16.69 -7.73 7.17
CA LYS A 195 16.11 -8.78 8.02
C LYS A 195 15.90 -10.05 7.23
N MET A 196 16.26 -11.19 7.83
CA MET A 196 16.16 -12.49 7.18
C MET A 196 14.97 -13.29 7.70
N LEU A 197 14.12 -13.75 6.78
CA LEU A 197 13.17 -14.84 6.99
C LEU A 197 13.82 -16.13 6.50
N SER A 198 14.09 -17.06 7.42
CA SER A 198 14.73 -18.35 7.09
C SER A 198 13.71 -19.42 6.70
N GLN A 199 14.11 -20.36 5.84
CA GLN A 199 13.34 -21.57 5.54
C GLN A 199 12.88 -22.32 6.81
N GLN A 200 13.60 -22.21 7.92
CA GLN A 200 13.25 -22.85 9.20
C GLN A 200 11.82 -22.54 9.66
N LEU A 201 11.31 -21.33 9.40
CA LEU A 201 9.93 -20.94 9.71
C LEU A 201 8.90 -21.88 9.05
N THR A 202 9.18 -22.36 7.84
CA THR A 202 8.28 -23.25 7.10
C THR A 202 8.33 -24.71 7.57
N ARG A 203 9.35 -25.08 8.36
CA ARG A 203 9.43 -26.42 8.97
C ARG A 203 8.63 -26.50 10.26
N GLU A 204 8.43 -25.37 10.93
CA GLU A 204 7.72 -25.27 12.21
C GLU A 204 6.25 -24.86 12.05
N MET A 205 5.88 -24.24 10.92
CA MET A 205 4.57 -23.64 10.70
C MET A 205 4.00 -24.03 9.32
N THR A 206 2.69 -24.14 9.21
CA THR A 206 1.96 -24.40 7.95
C THR A 206 1.58 -23.11 7.21
N PRO A 207 1.29 -23.16 5.88
CA PRO A 207 0.98 -21.97 5.08
C PRO A 207 -0.27 -21.18 5.52
N GLY A 208 -1.20 -21.83 6.23
CA GLY A 208 -2.41 -21.20 6.75
C GLY A 208 -2.32 -20.74 8.21
N GLU A 209 -1.18 -20.95 8.88
CA GLU A 209 -1.02 -20.58 10.28
C GLU A 209 -0.85 -19.07 10.46
N LEU A 210 -1.65 -18.50 11.37
CA LEU A 210 -1.56 -17.09 11.73
C LEU A 210 -0.16 -16.71 12.27
N LYS A 211 0.52 -17.64 12.95
CA LYS A 211 1.87 -17.40 13.48
C LYS A 211 2.87 -17.07 12.37
N PHE A 212 2.85 -17.84 11.28
CA PHE A 212 3.70 -17.57 10.11
C PHE A 212 3.39 -16.18 9.52
N ALA A 213 2.10 -15.90 9.33
CA ALA A 213 1.65 -14.63 8.76
C ALA A 213 2.08 -13.42 9.60
N LEU A 214 2.00 -13.53 10.94
CA LEU A 214 2.44 -12.48 11.87
C LEU A 214 3.96 -12.28 11.88
N GLU A 215 4.77 -13.34 11.80
CA GLU A 215 6.23 -13.23 11.69
C GLU A 215 6.64 -12.55 10.37
N PHE A 216 5.98 -12.92 9.27
CA PHE A 216 6.21 -12.30 7.97
C PHE A 216 5.80 -10.82 7.97
N GLU A 217 4.61 -10.50 8.51
CA GLU A 217 4.15 -9.12 8.66
C GLU A 217 5.07 -8.31 9.57
N HIS A 218 5.63 -8.91 10.63
CA HIS A 218 6.59 -8.22 11.50
C HIS A 218 7.83 -7.75 10.73
N VAL A 219 8.33 -8.55 9.79
CA VAL A 219 9.43 -8.15 8.91
C VAL A 219 9.00 -7.05 7.94
N LEU A 220 7.84 -7.16 7.27
CA LEU A 220 7.33 -6.08 6.40
C LEU A 220 7.08 -4.77 7.16
N ASN A 221 6.67 -4.86 8.43
CA ASN A 221 6.43 -3.71 9.29
C ASN A 221 7.71 -2.95 9.68
N SER A 222 8.91 -3.52 9.47
CA SER A 222 10.14 -2.76 9.70
C SER A 222 10.46 -1.76 8.60
N ILE A 223 9.83 -1.89 7.43
CA ILE A 223 9.89 -0.88 6.38
C ILE A 223 9.05 0.31 6.85
N PRO A 224 9.62 1.50 7.09
CA PRO A 224 8.84 2.62 7.64
C PRO A 224 7.93 3.27 6.60
N GLN A 225 8.34 3.33 5.33
CA GLN A 225 7.57 4.01 4.28
C GLN A 225 6.52 3.08 3.66
N PRO A 226 5.24 3.45 3.68
CA PRO A 226 4.16 2.57 3.23
C PRO A 226 4.22 2.26 1.73
N GLU A 227 4.60 3.23 0.88
CA GLU A 227 4.75 3.01 -0.56
C GLU A 227 5.82 1.97 -0.89
N TYR A 228 6.93 1.96 -0.16
CA TYR A 228 8.01 0.99 -0.34
C TYR A 228 7.61 -0.39 0.20
N ARG A 229 6.87 -0.43 1.32
CA ARG A 229 6.28 -1.66 1.85
C ARG A 229 5.39 -2.35 0.81
N GLN A 230 4.57 -1.61 0.08
CA GLN A 230 3.75 -2.20 -0.99
C GLN A 230 4.57 -2.65 -2.20
N LEU A 231 5.59 -1.90 -2.59
CA LEU A 231 6.48 -2.33 -3.67
C LEU A 231 7.22 -3.64 -3.32
N MET A 232 7.57 -3.84 -2.04
CA MET A 232 8.11 -5.10 -1.51
C MET A 232 7.09 -6.23 -1.57
N VAL A 233 5.83 -5.97 -1.23
CA VAL A 233 4.74 -6.95 -1.36
C VAL A 233 4.55 -7.36 -2.83
N GLU A 234 4.55 -6.42 -3.77
CA GLU A 234 4.51 -6.68 -5.21
C GLU A 234 5.71 -7.53 -5.66
N ALA A 235 6.93 -7.19 -5.23
CA ALA A 235 8.14 -7.95 -5.54
C ALA A 235 8.10 -9.38 -5.00
N ILE A 236 7.61 -9.58 -3.77
CA ILE A 236 7.43 -10.91 -3.19
C ILE A 236 6.38 -11.69 -3.98
N MET A 237 5.27 -11.07 -4.39
CA MET A 237 4.29 -11.73 -5.25
C MET A 237 4.91 -12.20 -6.57
N VAL A 238 5.77 -11.39 -7.20
CA VAL A 238 6.53 -11.83 -8.39
C VAL A 238 7.45 -13.01 -8.08
N LEU A 239 8.16 -12.99 -6.95
CA LEU A 239 9.00 -14.13 -6.52
C LEU A 239 8.17 -15.40 -6.29
N THR A 240 6.95 -15.29 -5.77
CA THR A 240 6.09 -16.47 -5.55
C THR A 240 5.73 -17.19 -6.84
N LEU A 241 5.74 -16.52 -8.00
CA LEU A 241 5.49 -17.16 -9.30
C LEU A 241 6.54 -18.23 -9.63
N ILE A 242 7.79 -18.07 -9.17
CA ILE A 242 8.83 -19.10 -9.34
C ILE A 242 8.43 -20.38 -8.60
N ALA A 243 7.86 -20.21 -7.41
CA ALA A 243 7.42 -21.29 -6.55
C ALA A 243 6.08 -21.91 -7.00
N GLU A 244 5.26 -21.20 -7.76
CA GLU A 244 3.99 -21.73 -8.29
C GLU A 244 4.17 -22.47 -9.61
N HIS A 245 5.11 -22.02 -10.46
CA HIS A 245 5.33 -22.59 -11.79
C HIS A 245 6.46 -23.61 -11.88
N ASP A 246 7.00 -24.04 -10.74
CA ASP A 246 8.08 -25.03 -10.67
C ASP A 246 9.30 -24.72 -11.55
N VAL A 247 9.58 -23.43 -11.76
CA VAL A 247 10.68 -22.98 -12.65
C VAL A 247 12.02 -23.55 -12.20
N VAL A 248 12.23 -23.68 -10.88
CA VAL A 248 13.43 -24.29 -10.28
C VAL A 248 13.03 -25.12 -9.04
N PRO A 249 13.44 -26.40 -8.90
CA PRO A 249 13.00 -27.25 -7.79
C PRO A 249 13.37 -26.69 -6.40
N PHE A 250 14.59 -26.16 -6.26
CA PHE A 250 15.03 -25.47 -5.04
C PHE A 250 15.98 -24.32 -5.38
N ILE A 251 15.75 -23.17 -4.77
CA ILE A 251 16.56 -21.98 -4.92
C ILE A 251 17.59 -21.99 -3.78
N ASN A 252 18.78 -22.54 -4.06
CA ASN A 252 19.87 -22.58 -3.07
C ASN A 252 20.58 -21.21 -2.90
N LYS A 253 19.79 -20.15 -2.78
CA LYS A 253 20.24 -18.77 -2.63
C LYS A 253 19.32 -18.05 -1.63
N LEU A 254 19.91 -17.13 -0.87
CA LEU A 254 19.16 -16.10 -0.15
C LEU A 254 18.62 -15.10 -1.17
N LEU A 255 17.30 -14.93 -1.25
CA LEU A 255 16.69 -13.98 -2.17
C LEU A 255 16.55 -12.62 -1.48
N SER A 256 17.26 -11.62 -2.00
CA SER A 256 17.15 -10.23 -1.54
C SER A 256 16.03 -9.53 -2.30
N VAL A 257 14.94 -9.21 -1.60
CA VAL A 257 13.80 -8.50 -2.20
C VAL A 257 14.19 -7.05 -2.53
N ASP A 258 15.02 -6.42 -1.69
CA ASP A 258 15.60 -5.09 -1.92
C ASP A 258 16.37 -5.03 -3.24
N THR A 259 17.26 -6.01 -3.46
CA THR A 259 18.06 -6.08 -4.70
C THR A 259 17.16 -6.25 -5.92
N LEU A 260 16.10 -7.06 -5.83
CA LEU A 260 15.13 -7.23 -6.91
C LEU A 260 14.43 -5.92 -7.25
N VAL A 261 13.94 -5.19 -6.25
CA VAL A 261 13.26 -3.89 -6.45
C VAL A 261 14.21 -2.84 -7.03
N GLN A 262 15.45 -2.76 -6.54
CA GLN A 262 16.45 -1.82 -7.07
C GLN A 262 16.83 -2.15 -8.52
N HIS A 263 16.95 -3.43 -8.86
CA HIS A 263 17.26 -3.86 -10.22
C HIS A 263 16.10 -3.58 -11.18
N ALA A 264 14.87 -3.85 -10.76
CA ALA A 264 13.66 -3.49 -11.51
C ALA A 264 13.57 -1.97 -11.76
N HIS A 265 13.86 -1.17 -10.74
CA HIS A 265 13.92 0.29 -10.87
C HIS A 265 15.03 0.74 -11.83
N HIS A 266 16.19 0.07 -11.85
CA HIS A 266 17.25 0.37 -12.80
C HIS A 266 16.81 0.12 -14.25
N ILE A 267 16.17 -1.03 -14.52
CA ILE A 267 15.61 -1.36 -15.84
C ILE A 267 14.55 -0.31 -16.23
N PHE A 268 13.68 0.08 -15.31
CA PHE A 268 12.70 1.16 -15.53
C PHE A 268 13.37 2.47 -15.95
N LEU A 269 14.42 2.92 -15.24
CA LEU A 269 15.10 4.16 -15.60
C LEU A 269 15.78 4.08 -16.98
N GLN A 270 16.30 2.92 -17.38
CA GLN A 270 16.85 2.71 -18.72
C GLN A 270 15.76 2.83 -19.79
N ASP A 271 14.63 2.16 -19.62
CA ASP A 271 13.50 2.24 -20.56
C ASP A 271 12.94 3.66 -20.65
N GLN A 272 12.87 4.38 -19.53
CA GLN A 272 12.44 5.78 -19.48
C GLN A 272 13.38 6.69 -20.29
N LYS A 273 14.71 6.46 -20.24
CA LYS A 273 15.66 7.18 -21.11
C LYS A 273 15.40 6.87 -22.59
N ASN A 274 15.29 5.60 -22.92
CA ASN A 274 15.14 5.14 -24.30
C ASN A 274 13.83 5.62 -24.94
N SER A 275 12.78 5.73 -24.13
CA SER A 275 11.44 6.12 -24.58
C SER A 275 11.10 7.58 -24.31
N ASN A 276 12.05 8.37 -23.79
CA ASN A 276 11.86 9.76 -23.36
C ASN A 276 10.64 9.96 -22.43
N GLY A 277 10.51 9.07 -21.43
CA GLY A 277 9.41 9.08 -20.46
C GLY A 277 9.57 10.10 -19.33
N ASP A 278 8.56 10.23 -18.47
CA ASP A 278 8.47 11.25 -17.43
C ASP A 278 9.66 11.25 -16.45
N ALA A 279 10.24 10.07 -16.17
CA ALA A 279 11.38 10.00 -15.27
C ALA A 279 12.63 10.72 -15.80
N VAL A 280 12.71 11.04 -17.10
CA VAL A 280 13.78 11.86 -17.70
C VAL A 280 13.76 13.29 -17.18
N LEU A 281 12.62 13.78 -16.68
CA LEU A 281 12.53 15.06 -15.99
C LEU A 281 13.31 15.08 -14.67
N CYS A 282 13.62 13.90 -14.11
CA CYS A 282 14.32 13.77 -12.84
C CYS A 282 15.38 12.67 -12.78
N CYS A 283 15.03 11.44 -12.39
CA CYS A 283 16.00 10.39 -12.03
C CYS A 283 16.65 9.72 -13.24
N ALA A 284 16.03 9.84 -14.41
CA ALA A 284 16.53 9.31 -15.67
C ALA A 284 17.21 10.41 -16.53
N SER A 285 17.46 11.62 -16.01
CA SER A 285 18.13 12.67 -16.77
C SER A 285 19.60 12.34 -17.06
N GLU A 286 20.11 12.72 -18.24
CA GLU A 286 21.53 12.59 -18.61
C GLU A 286 22.38 13.79 -18.17
N GLY A 287 21.76 14.78 -17.50
CA GLY A 287 22.40 15.97 -16.95
C GLY A 287 21.72 16.44 -15.66
N VAL A 288 21.75 17.75 -15.40
CA VAL A 288 21.05 18.34 -14.25
C VAL A 288 19.55 18.08 -14.38
N ALA A 289 18.97 17.42 -13.38
CA ALA A 289 17.54 17.14 -13.33
C ALA A 289 16.74 18.43 -13.47
N LYS A 290 15.74 18.45 -14.36
CA LYS A 290 14.85 19.60 -14.56
C LYS A 290 13.94 19.82 -13.36
N VAL A 291 13.58 18.74 -12.67
CA VAL A 291 12.70 18.72 -11.50
C VAL A 291 13.31 17.87 -10.40
N SER A 292 13.23 18.33 -9.14
CA SER A 292 13.61 17.52 -7.99
C SER A 292 12.62 16.37 -7.80
N CYS A 293 13.14 15.14 -7.68
CA CYS A 293 12.31 13.97 -7.41
C CYS A 293 12.34 13.62 -5.93
N THR A 294 11.15 13.44 -5.34
CA THR A 294 11.01 12.85 -4.02
C THR A 294 11.33 11.37 -4.09
N LYS A 295 12.57 11.00 -3.74
CA LYS A 295 13.01 9.60 -3.69
C LYS A 295 12.66 9.01 -2.33
N VAL A 296 12.05 7.82 -2.35
CA VAL A 296 11.79 7.02 -1.14
C VAL A 296 12.51 5.68 -1.31
N ALA A 297 13.33 5.30 -0.33
CA ALA A 297 14.23 4.14 -0.42
C ALA A 297 15.11 4.13 -1.69
N ASN A 298 15.56 5.33 -2.11
CA ASN A 298 16.32 5.56 -3.36
C ASN A 298 15.60 5.20 -4.66
N ILE A 299 14.28 4.94 -4.61
CA ILE A 299 13.44 4.67 -5.77
C ILE A 299 12.77 5.96 -6.26
N CYS A 300 12.70 6.13 -7.58
CA CYS A 300 12.06 7.27 -8.22
C CYS A 300 10.55 7.30 -7.98
N GLN A 301 9.98 8.48 -7.72
CA GLN A 301 8.54 8.68 -7.58
C GLN A 301 7.73 8.14 -8.76
N HIS A 302 8.22 8.31 -10.00
CA HIS A 302 7.52 7.80 -11.18
C HIS A 302 7.44 6.27 -11.23
N PHE A 303 8.39 5.56 -10.61
CA PHE A 303 8.28 4.11 -10.48
C PHE A 303 7.19 3.72 -9.48
N TYR A 304 7.11 4.42 -8.34
CA TYR A 304 6.00 4.27 -7.40
C TYR A 304 4.65 4.69 -7.95
N ASP A 305 4.62 5.48 -9.01
CA ASP A 305 3.38 5.90 -9.66
C ASP A 305 3.09 5.14 -10.96
N SER A 306 3.94 4.17 -11.31
CA SER A 306 3.67 3.26 -12.42
C SER A 306 2.61 2.25 -12.03
N ALA A 307 1.69 1.92 -12.94
CA ALA A 307 0.67 0.91 -12.71
C ALA A 307 1.32 -0.45 -12.34
N PRO A 308 0.68 -1.29 -11.52
CA PRO A 308 1.20 -2.64 -11.26
C PRO A 308 1.31 -3.48 -12.53
N SER A 309 0.34 -3.38 -13.43
CA SER A 309 0.25 -4.16 -14.66
C SER A 309 0.48 -3.30 -15.91
N GLY A 310 0.63 -3.96 -17.06
CA GLY A 310 0.90 -3.33 -18.36
C GLY A 310 2.37 -3.42 -18.77
N CYS A 311 2.67 -3.07 -20.02
CA CYS A 311 4.01 -3.17 -20.61
C CYS A 311 5.06 -2.35 -19.85
N TYR A 312 4.68 -1.20 -19.30
CA TYR A 312 5.54 -0.33 -18.48
C TYR A 312 5.14 -0.36 -16.99
N GLY A 313 4.43 -1.41 -16.56
CA GLY A 313 4.02 -1.57 -15.17
C GLY A 313 5.12 -2.10 -14.25
N THR A 314 5.02 -1.85 -12.95
CA THR A 314 6.04 -2.28 -11.95
C THR A 314 6.24 -3.79 -11.95
N MET A 315 5.18 -4.59 -12.09
CA MET A 315 5.29 -6.06 -12.13
C MET A 315 6.11 -6.54 -13.34
N THR A 316 5.99 -5.88 -14.49
CA THR A 316 6.78 -6.21 -15.69
C THR A 316 8.27 -5.97 -15.45
N TYR A 317 8.62 -4.86 -14.81
CA TYR A 317 10.01 -4.58 -14.43
C TYR A 317 10.54 -5.54 -13.36
N LEU A 318 9.72 -5.91 -12.38
CA LEU A 318 10.07 -6.91 -11.37
C LEU A 318 10.30 -8.29 -11.99
N VAL A 319 9.47 -8.72 -12.94
CA VAL A 319 9.65 -9.99 -13.66
C VAL A 319 10.92 -9.97 -14.51
N ARG A 320 11.18 -8.89 -15.26
CA ARG A 320 12.42 -8.72 -16.05
C ARG A 320 13.67 -8.71 -15.16
N ALA A 321 13.60 -8.08 -13.99
CA ALA A 321 14.70 -8.09 -13.04
C ALA A 321 14.94 -9.49 -12.48
N LEU A 322 13.86 -10.21 -12.16
CA LEU A 322 13.94 -11.55 -11.63
C LEU A 322 14.54 -12.55 -12.61
N SER A 323 14.17 -12.47 -13.90
CA SER A 323 14.74 -13.34 -14.94
C SER A 323 16.25 -13.13 -15.09
N GLN A 324 16.71 -11.87 -15.01
CA GLN A 324 18.14 -11.53 -15.03
C GLN A 324 18.89 -11.97 -13.76
N MET A 325 18.25 -11.96 -12.59
CA MET A 325 18.90 -12.36 -11.32
C MET A 325 19.06 -13.88 -11.16
N LEU A 326 18.17 -14.66 -11.79
CA LEU A 326 18.13 -16.13 -11.62
C LEU A 326 18.63 -16.90 -12.85
N ASP A 327 19.17 -16.22 -13.86
CA ASP A 327 19.60 -16.81 -15.14
C ASP A 327 18.52 -17.72 -15.77
N VAL A 328 17.26 -17.35 -15.62
CA VAL A 328 16.13 -18.07 -16.22
C VAL A 328 16.17 -17.78 -17.73
N PRO A 329 16.05 -18.79 -18.63
CA PRO A 329 16.16 -18.57 -20.07
C PRO A 329 15.22 -17.45 -20.51
N ASN A 330 15.79 -16.43 -21.16
CA ASN A 330 15.09 -15.24 -21.65
C ASN A 330 13.87 -15.66 -22.48
N THR A 331 12.69 -15.59 -21.88
CA THR A 331 11.46 -15.46 -22.64
C THR A 331 11.41 -14.00 -23.07
N ASN A 332 11.35 -13.74 -24.37
CA ASN A 332 11.23 -12.38 -24.92
C ASN A 332 9.99 -11.71 -24.30
N LEU A 333 10.21 -10.93 -23.24
CA LEU A 333 9.21 -10.11 -22.55
C LEU A 333 9.18 -8.68 -23.09
N ASP A 334 9.97 -8.40 -24.13
CA ASP A 334 9.95 -7.12 -24.82
C ASP A 334 8.58 -6.97 -25.50
N CYS A 335 7.72 -6.13 -24.91
CA CYS A 335 6.53 -5.66 -25.58
C CYS A 335 7.00 -4.82 -26.77
N ALA A 336 6.96 -5.41 -27.97
CA ALA A 336 7.16 -4.68 -29.20
C ALA A 336 6.11 -3.57 -29.27
N ILE A 337 6.59 -2.32 -29.32
CA ILE A 337 5.78 -1.16 -29.62
C ILE A 337 5.36 -1.32 -31.09
N ASN A 338 4.09 -1.64 -31.33
CA ASN A 338 3.47 -1.51 -32.65
C ASN A 338 2.59 -0.27 -32.65
#